data_AF-A0ABD2V569-F1
#
_entry.id   AF-A0ABD2V569-F1
#
_cell.length_a   1.000
_cell.length_b   1.000
_cell.length_c   1.000
_cell.angle_alpha   90.00
_cell.angle_beta   90.00
_cell.angle_gamma   90.00
#
_symmetry.space_group_name_H-M   'P 1'
#
loop_
_entity.id
_entity.type
_entity.pdbx_description
1 polymer ?
#
loop_
_entity_poly.entity_id
_entity_poly.type
_entity_poly.pdbx_seq_one_letter_code
_entity_poly.pdbx_strand_id
1 'polypeptide(L)'
;MASTPMMPPNADGSAPAAPPLPGTDMTSICFRDQLWLNTYPLDRNLVFDYFALSPFYDWTCNNEQLRARAIHPLDFSHISKMTGMEYTLSEVMEPNLFVIRKQKRDSPEKVTPMLTYYILDGSIYQAPQLCNVFAARLEKTILYSWRQIGFDLVLTF
;
A
#
# COMPACT_ATOMS: atom_id res chain seq x y z
N MET A 1 32.75 -5.87 1.74
CA MET A 1 32.41 -4.85 2.74
C MET A 1 31.69 -3.72 2.02
N ALA A 2 30.36 -3.79 1.85
CA ALA A 2 29.60 -2.72 1.22
C ALA A 2 29.02 -1.85 2.34
N SER A 3 29.60 -0.67 2.51
CA SER A 3 29.17 0.31 3.50
C SER A 3 27.80 0.87 3.10
N THR A 4 26.78 0.68 3.94
CA THR A 4 25.49 1.34 3.78
C THR A 4 25.66 2.86 3.95
N PRO A 5 25.09 3.70 3.07
CA PRO A 5 25.13 5.14 3.26
C PRO A 5 24.23 5.51 4.45
N MET A 6 24.78 6.20 5.46
CA MET A 6 23.98 6.79 6.53
C MET A 6 23.28 8.05 6.03
N MET A 7 21.95 8.06 6.09
CA MET A 7 21.09 9.23 5.80
C MET A 7 21.12 10.19 7.01
N PRO A 8 21.09 11.52 6.82
CA PRO A 8 21.02 12.47 7.93
C PRO A 8 19.74 12.31 8.77
N PRO A 9 19.80 12.58 10.09
CA PRO A 9 18.67 12.44 11.00
C PRO A 9 17.61 13.53 10.78
N ASN A 10 16.35 13.23 11.15
CA ASN A 10 15.25 14.19 11.16
C ASN A 10 15.47 15.27 12.23
N ALA A 11 14.87 16.45 12.01
CA ALA A 11 15.04 17.65 12.83
C ALA A 11 14.74 17.48 14.33
N ASP A 12 13.95 16.47 14.70
CA ASP A 12 13.54 16.22 16.09
C ASP A 12 14.37 15.12 16.80
N GLY A 13 15.50 14.69 16.20
CA GLY A 13 16.38 13.67 16.80
C GLY A 13 15.79 12.25 16.82
N SER A 14 14.62 12.05 16.21
CA SER A 14 14.04 10.74 15.97
C SER A 14 14.74 10.08 14.78
N ALA A 15 15.03 8.78 14.91
CA ALA A 15 15.53 7.99 13.79
C ALA A 15 14.49 8.02 12.66
N PRO A 16 14.90 8.16 11.38
CA PRO A 16 13.97 7.96 10.27
C PRO A 16 13.35 6.58 10.44
N ALA A 17 12.01 6.50 10.45
CA ALA A 17 11.31 5.23 10.50
C ALA A 17 11.87 4.35 9.38
N ALA A 18 12.52 3.25 9.75
CA ALA A 18 13.14 2.36 8.80
C ALA A 18 12.08 1.95 7.76
N PRO A 19 12.40 1.99 6.46
CA PRO A 19 11.46 1.53 5.45
C PRO A 19 11.04 0.09 5.81
N PRO A 20 9.73 -0.20 5.83
CA PRO A 20 9.24 -1.52 6.23
C PRO A 20 9.90 -2.60 5.38
N LEU A 21 10.35 -3.67 6.04
CA LEU A 21 11.01 -4.78 5.37
C LEU A 21 10.08 -5.39 4.29
N PRO A 22 10.62 -5.80 3.13
CA PRO A 22 9.83 -6.46 2.10
C PRO A 22 9.14 -7.71 2.68
N GLY A 23 7.82 -7.69 2.80
CA GLY A 23 7.03 -8.83 3.29
C GLY A 23 6.45 -8.69 4.71
N THR A 24 6.61 -7.56 5.40
CA THR A 24 5.82 -7.29 6.61
C THR A 24 4.35 -7.10 6.22
N ASP A 25 3.46 -7.86 6.84
CA ASP A 25 2.02 -7.69 6.66
C ASP A 25 1.56 -6.37 7.32
N MET A 26 1.40 -5.33 6.50
CA MET A 26 0.94 -4.02 6.96
C MET A 26 -0.59 -3.89 6.87
N THR A 27 -1.34 -4.98 6.67
CA THR A 27 -2.82 -4.95 6.67
C THR A 27 -3.43 -4.61 8.03
N SER A 28 -2.64 -4.70 9.12
CA SER A 28 -3.06 -4.36 10.48
C SER A 28 -2.91 -2.87 10.84
N ILE A 29 -2.25 -2.08 9.99
CA ILE A 29 -1.97 -0.67 10.28
C ILE A 29 -2.86 0.25 9.45
N CYS A 30 -3.20 1.41 10.02
CA CYS A 30 -3.85 2.50 9.30
C CYS A 30 -3.03 3.78 9.47
N PHE A 31 -3.04 4.63 8.43
CA PHE A 31 -2.38 5.93 8.46
C PHE A 31 -3.40 7.04 8.25
N ARG A 32 -3.29 8.12 9.04
CA ARG A 32 -4.10 9.33 8.88
C ARG A 32 -3.32 10.52 9.43
N ASP A 33 -3.19 11.58 8.63
CA ASP A 33 -2.61 12.85 9.07
C ASP A 33 -3.70 13.94 9.09
N GLN A 34 -4.15 14.27 10.29
CA GLN A 34 -5.23 15.25 10.48
C GLN A 34 -4.77 16.69 10.20
N LEU A 35 -3.48 17.01 10.40
CA LEU A 35 -2.96 18.35 10.15
C LEU A 35 -2.96 18.66 8.65
N TRP A 36 -2.52 17.69 7.84
CA TRP A 36 -2.56 17.81 6.38
C TRP A 36 -4.00 17.95 5.88
N LEU A 37 -4.92 17.09 6.35
CA LEU A 37 -6.34 17.11 5.94
C LEU A 37 -7.09 18.39 6.34
N ASN A 38 -6.64 19.09 7.39
CA ASN A 38 -7.20 20.39 7.77
C ASN A 38 -6.66 21.55 6.90
N THR A 39 -5.52 21.35 6.24
CA THR A 39 -4.81 22.38 5.47
C THR A 39 -5.12 22.29 3.98
N TYR A 40 -5.23 21.06 3.45
CA TYR A 40 -5.39 20.79 2.03
C TYR A 40 -6.65 19.96 1.74
N PRO A 41 -7.36 20.23 0.64
CA PRO A 41 -8.47 19.40 0.21
C PRO A 41 -7.97 18.04 -0.27
N LEU A 42 -8.67 16.97 0.10
CA LEU A 42 -8.38 15.63 -0.40
C LEU A 42 -9.12 15.43 -1.74
N ASP A 43 -8.46 15.83 -2.83
CA ASP A 43 -8.93 15.70 -4.22
C ASP A 43 -7.99 14.82 -5.07
N ARG A 44 -8.34 14.56 -6.33
CA ARG A 44 -7.52 13.77 -7.26
C ARG A 44 -6.10 14.31 -7.48
N ASN A 45 -5.88 15.61 -7.30
CA ASN A 45 -4.59 16.22 -7.56
C ASN A 45 -3.65 16.04 -6.37
N LEU A 46 -4.18 16.14 -5.15
CA LEU A 46 -3.39 16.11 -3.91
C LEU A 46 -3.43 14.77 -3.18
N VAL A 47 -4.35 13.86 -3.53
CA VAL A 47 -4.45 12.53 -2.89
C VAL A 47 -3.15 11.73 -3.01
N PHE A 48 -2.43 11.86 -4.12
CA PHE A 48 -1.15 11.17 -4.28
C PHE A 48 -0.07 11.72 -3.37
N ASP A 49 -0.03 13.04 -3.18
CA ASP A 49 0.90 13.68 -2.25
C ASP A 49 0.57 13.32 -0.80
N TYR A 50 -0.71 13.26 -0.45
CA TYR A 50 -1.15 12.74 0.85
C TYR A 50 -0.74 11.29 1.07
N PHE A 51 -0.93 10.42 0.08
CA PHE A 51 -0.52 9.03 0.14
C PHE A 51 1.00 8.88 0.32
N ALA A 52 1.79 9.76 -0.29
CA ALA A 52 3.25 9.73 -0.20
C ALA A 52 3.80 9.99 1.22
N LEU A 53 3.00 10.59 2.11
CA LEU A 53 3.33 10.77 3.53
C LEU A 53 3.16 9.48 4.34
N SER A 54 2.42 8.50 3.80
CA SER A 54 2.12 7.27 4.51
C SER A 54 3.30 6.30 4.53
N PRO A 55 3.39 5.41 5.53
CA PRO A 55 4.43 4.37 5.59
C PRO A 55 4.30 3.32 4.46
N PHE A 56 3.20 3.36 3.69
CA PHE A 56 2.97 2.47 2.54
C PHE A 56 3.66 2.93 1.26
N TYR A 57 4.14 4.18 1.23
CA TYR A 57 4.77 4.77 0.07
C TYR A 57 6.25 4.35 -0.04
N ASP A 58 6.63 3.92 -1.23
CA ASP A 58 7.98 3.45 -1.55
C ASP A 58 8.72 4.53 -2.32
N TRP A 59 9.75 5.11 -1.71
CA TRP A 59 10.51 6.23 -2.26
C TRP A 59 11.42 5.82 -3.42
N THR A 60 11.56 4.52 -3.68
CA THR A 60 12.33 4.00 -4.83
C THR A 60 11.47 3.84 -6.09
N CYS A 61 10.16 4.11 -5.99
CA CYS A 61 9.23 3.93 -7.10
C CYS A 61 9.45 4.93 -8.26
N ASN A 62 8.93 4.57 -9.42
CA ASN A 62 9.00 5.40 -10.63
C ASN A 62 8.31 6.76 -10.45
N ASN A 63 7.24 6.82 -9.65
CA ASN A 63 6.52 8.06 -9.37
C ASN A 63 7.43 9.09 -8.68
N GLU A 64 8.32 8.65 -7.79
CA GLU A 64 9.29 9.53 -7.13
C GLU A 64 10.30 10.10 -8.13
N GLN A 65 10.77 9.26 -9.05
CA GLN A 65 11.71 9.69 -10.07
C GLN A 65 11.09 10.72 -11.01
N LEU A 66 9.79 10.64 -11.29
CA LEU A 66 9.06 11.66 -12.04
C LEU A 66 8.90 12.94 -11.23
N ARG A 67 8.51 12.83 -9.95
CA ARG A 67 8.40 13.96 -9.03
C ARG A 67 9.72 14.74 -8.92
N ALA A 68 10.85 14.04 -8.78
CA ALA A 68 12.18 14.63 -8.73
C ALA A 68 12.58 15.39 -10.02
N ARG A 69 11.93 15.08 -11.15
CA ARG A 69 12.10 15.77 -12.44
C ARG A 69 11.05 16.85 -12.68
N ALA A 70 10.26 17.21 -11.65
CA ALA A 70 9.12 18.11 -11.75
C ALA A 70 8.06 17.66 -12.78
N ILE A 71 7.94 16.35 -13.00
CA ILE A 71 6.90 15.73 -13.83
C ILE A 71 5.80 15.21 -12.91
N HIS A 72 4.54 15.32 -13.33
CA HIS A 72 3.41 14.86 -12.53
C HIS A 72 3.56 13.35 -12.19
N PRO A 73 3.53 12.95 -10.90
CA PRO A 73 3.89 11.60 -10.48
C PRO A 73 3.01 10.49 -11.05
N LEU A 74 1.79 10.82 -11.47
CA LEU A 74 0.82 9.89 -12.08
C LEU A 74 0.74 10.02 -13.61
N ASP A 75 1.68 10.71 -14.26
CA ASP A 75 1.67 10.85 -15.73
C ASP A 75 2.02 9.54 -16.44
N PHE A 76 0.99 8.91 -17.00
CA PHE A 76 1.10 7.64 -17.72
C PHE A 76 2.04 7.70 -18.93
N SER A 77 2.18 8.85 -19.59
CA SER A 77 3.03 9.02 -20.78
C SER A 77 4.53 8.82 -20.45
N HIS A 78 4.89 9.04 -19.19
CA HIS A 78 6.23 8.81 -18.68
C HIS A 78 6.34 7.47 -17.95
N ILE A 79 5.39 7.13 -17.08
CA ILE A 79 5.40 5.87 -16.31
C ILE A 79 5.46 4.65 -17.24
N SER A 80 4.69 4.64 -18.33
CA SER A 80 4.63 3.51 -19.28
C SER A 80 5.98 3.17 -19.94
N LYS A 81 6.93 4.12 -19.95
CA LYS A 81 8.27 3.96 -20.52
C LYS A 81 9.31 3.51 -19.50
N MET A 82 8.95 3.48 -18.22
CA MET A 82 9.82 3.07 -17.12
C MET A 82 9.59 1.60 -16.77
N THR A 83 10.53 0.98 -16.07
CA THR A 83 10.38 -0.36 -15.50
C THR A 83 10.67 -0.30 -14.01
N GLY A 84 9.98 -1.10 -13.21
CA GLY A 84 10.10 -1.07 -11.75
C GLY A 84 8.77 -0.94 -11.04
N MET A 85 8.82 -0.49 -9.78
CA MET A 85 7.63 -0.28 -8.96
C MET A 85 6.96 1.04 -9.32
N GLU A 86 5.65 1.01 -9.46
CA GLU A 86 4.85 2.21 -9.72
C GLU A 86 3.53 2.15 -8.96
N TYR A 87 2.97 3.32 -8.71
CA TYR A 87 1.67 3.52 -8.11
C TYR A 87 0.73 4.15 -9.15
N THR A 88 -0.52 3.70 -9.18
CA THR A 88 -1.56 4.25 -10.04
C THR A 88 -2.81 4.58 -9.24
N LEU A 89 -3.47 5.67 -9.60
CA LEU A 89 -4.78 6.03 -9.06
C LEU A 89 -5.86 5.35 -9.89
N SER A 90 -6.50 4.33 -9.33
CA SER A 90 -7.46 3.46 -10.04
C SER A 90 -8.90 3.93 -9.92
N GLU A 91 -9.32 4.36 -8.73
CA GLU A 91 -10.69 4.85 -8.48
C GLU A 91 -10.63 6.16 -7.71
N VAL A 92 -11.57 7.05 -8.04
CA VAL A 92 -11.68 8.40 -7.51
C VAL A 92 -13.16 8.69 -7.27
N MET A 93 -13.54 8.82 -5.99
CA MET A 93 -14.85 9.27 -5.54
C MET A 93 -14.61 10.35 -4.48
N GLU A 94 -14.34 11.57 -4.96
CA GLU A 94 -13.99 12.70 -4.10
C GLU A 94 -15.18 13.11 -3.22
N PRO A 95 -14.94 13.45 -1.93
CA PRO A 95 -13.67 13.35 -1.17
C PRO A 95 -13.53 12.02 -0.39
N ASN A 96 -14.48 11.10 -0.51
CA ASN A 96 -14.65 10.02 0.45
C ASN A 96 -13.80 8.77 0.16
N LEU A 97 -13.51 8.46 -1.11
CA LEU A 97 -12.83 7.23 -1.49
C LEU A 97 -11.85 7.46 -2.64
N PHE A 98 -10.62 6.97 -2.43
CA PHE A 98 -9.63 6.81 -3.49
C PHE A 98 -8.98 5.44 -3.39
N VAL A 99 -8.63 4.88 -4.54
CA VAL A 99 -7.96 3.58 -4.63
C VAL A 99 -6.63 3.73 -5.34
N ILE A 100 -5.54 3.47 -4.62
CA ILE A 100 -4.19 3.47 -5.17
C ILE A 100 -3.71 2.03 -5.31
N ARG A 101 -3.18 1.67 -6.48
CA ARG A 101 -2.59 0.34 -6.73
C ARG A 101 -1.08 0.46 -6.85
N LYS A 102 -0.35 -0.34 -6.07
CA LYS A 102 1.07 -0.63 -6.30
C LYS A 102 1.17 -1.78 -7.29
N GLN A 103 1.94 -1.57 -8.35
CA GLN A 103 2.17 -2.56 -9.38
C GLN A 103 3.65 -2.53 -9.81
N LYS A 104 4.13 -3.67 -10.30
CA LYS A 104 5.46 -3.79 -10.88
C LYS A 104 5.34 -3.86 -12.39
N ARG A 105 5.99 -2.93 -13.08
CA ARG A 105 6.10 -2.91 -14.53
C ARG A 105 7.39 -3.59 -14.96
N ASP A 106 7.28 -4.71 -15.64
CA ASP A 106 8.42 -5.41 -16.26
C ASP A 106 8.65 -4.94 -17.70
N SER A 107 7.58 -4.54 -18.39
CA SER A 107 7.63 -3.94 -19.74
C SER A 107 6.43 -2.99 -19.96
N PRO A 108 6.39 -2.20 -21.06
CA PRO A 108 5.25 -1.33 -21.35
C PRO A 108 3.90 -2.07 -21.39
N GLU A 109 3.89 -3.33 -21.79
CA GLU A 109 2.70 -4.18 -21.89
C GLU A 109 2.52 -5.10 -20.68
N LYS A 110 3.59 -5.38 -19.94
CA LYS A 110 3.58 -6.33 -18.81
C LYS A 110 3.64 -5.60 -17.48
N VAL A 111 2.51 -5.64 -16.77
CA VAL A 111 2.33 -5.06 -15.44
C VAL A 111 1.75 -6.12 -14.51
N THR A 112 2.42 -6.32 -13.37
CA THR A 112 1.97 -7.25 -12.32
C THR A 112 1.40 -6.44 -11.16
N PRO A 113 0.08 -6.49 -10.89
CA PRO A 113 -0.49 -5.85 -9.71
C PRO A 113 0.03 -6.50 -8.43
N MET A 114 0.37 -5.70 -7.43
CA MET A 114 0.95 -6.19 -6.18
C MET A 114 0.07 -5.88 -4.98
N LEU A 115 -0.16 -4.60 -4.68
CA LEU A 115 -0.92 -4.18 -3.50
C LEU A 115 -1.97 -3.15 -3.90
N THR A 116 -3.07 -3.10 -3.16
CA THR A 116 -4.10 -2.08 -3.30
C THR A 116 -4.24 -1.36 -1.97
N TYR A 117 -4.39 -0.04 -2.01
CA TYR A 117 -4.57 0.81 -0.84
C TYR A 117 -5.87 1.60 -1.01
N TYR A 118 -6.68 1.59 0.05
CA TYR A 118 -7.89 2.38 0.15
C TYR A 118 -7.62 3.63 0.97
N ILE A 119 -8.06 4.78 0.46
CA ILE A 119 -8.07 6.04 1.20
C ILE A 119 -9.55 6.36 1.43
N LEU A 120 -10.04 6.07 2.63
CA LEU A 120 -11.43 6.22 3.06
C LEU A 120 -11.54 7.36 4.07
N ASP A 121 -12.23 8.43 3.71
CA ASP A 121 -12.41 9.62 4.56
C ASP A 121 -11.10 10.15 5.17
N GLY A 122 -10.02 10.12 4.38
CA GLY A 122 -8.67 10.52 4.79
C GLY A 122 -7.85 9.46 5.52
N SER A 123 -8.43 8.30 5.87
CA SER A 123 -7.69 7.18 6.46
C SER A 123 -7.19 6.22 5.38
N ILE A 124 -5.92 5.84 5.44
CA ILE A 124 -5.26 4.96 4.46
C ILE A 124 -5.11 3.55 5.02
N TYR A 125 -5.59 2.56 4.27
CA TYR A 125 -5.57 1.13 4.61
C TYR A 125 -4.98 0.32 3.46
N GLN A 126 -4.19 -0.71 3.78
CA GLN A 126 -3.81 -1.72 2.82
C GLN A 126 -4.93 -2.75 2.65
N ALA A 127 -5.37 -2.97 1.42
CA ALA A 127 -6.30 -4.03 1.10
C ALA A 127 -5.62 -5.40 1.28
N PRO A 128 -6.29 -6.38 1.91
CA PRO A 128 -5.77 -7.74 1.96
C PRO A 128 -5.66 -8.32 0.55
N GLN A 129 -4.57 -9.05 0.30
CA GLN A 129 -4.39 -9.75 -0.96
C GLN A 129 -5.55 -10.73 -1.20
N LEU A 130 -6.08 -10.79 -2.43
CA LEU A 130 -7.18 -11.68 -2.76
C LEU A 130 -6.87 -13.15 -2.39
N CYS A 131 -5.63 -13.57 -2.57
CA CYS A 131 -5.09 -14.87 -2.13
C CYS A 131 -5.21 -15.08 -0.62
N ASN A 132 -4.90 -14.05 0.18
CA ASN A 132 -4.98 -14.11 1.64
C ASN A 132 -6.44 -14.14 2.10
N VAL A 133 -7.34 -13.45 1.40
CA VAL A 133 -8.79 -13.51 1.68
C VAL A 133 -9.33 -14.92 1.41
N PHE A 134 -8.94 -15.55 0.30
CA PHE A 134 -9.32 -16.92 0.00
C PHE A 134 -8.72 -17.92 0.99
N ALA A 135 -7.42 -17.82 1.29
CA ALA A 135 -6.75 -18.68 2.26
C ALA A 135 -7.40 -18.58 3.66
N ALA A 136 -7.66 -17.36 4.16
CA ALA A 136 -8.29 -17.15 5.46
C ALA A 136 -9.74 -17.66 5.53
N ARG A 137 -10.50 -17.54 4.43
CA ARG A 137 -11.87 -18.08 4.34
C ARG A 137 -11.87 -19.61 4.28
N LEU A 138 -10.96 -20.21 3.52
CA LEU A 138 -10.76 -21.65 3.47
C LEU A 138 -10.32 -22.20 4.82
N GLU A 139 -9.34 -21.58 5.47
CA GLU A 139 -8.85 -21.97 6.79
C GLU A 139 -9.95 -21.94 7.85
N LYS A 140 -10.74 -20.84 7.90
CA LYS A 140 -11.90 -20.76 8.80
C LYS A 140 -12.89 -21.89 8.53
N THR A 141 -13.24 -22.13 7.27
CA THR A 141 -14.19 -23.18 6.88
C THR A 141 -13.69 -24.58 7.31
N ILE A 142 -12.41 -24.85 7.07
CA ILE A 142 -11.75 -26.10 7.45
C ILE A 142 -11.76 -26.26 8.98
N LEU A 143 -11.36 -25.24 9.74
CA LEU A 143 -11.39 -25.27 11.21
C LEU A 143 -12.79 -25.52 11.78
N TYR A 144 -13.83 -24.91 11.20
CA TYR A 144 -15.22 -25.17 11.61
C TYR A 144 -15.61 -26.64 11.33
N SER A 145 -15.26 -27.18 10.16
CA SER A 145 -15.53 -28.59 9.83
C SER A 145 -14.79 -29.55 10.77
N TRP A 146 -13.52 -29.32 11.06
CA TRP A 146 -12.76 -30.15 12.02
C TRP A 146 -13.29 -30.04 13.44
N ARG A 147 -13.72 -28.85 13.87
CA ARG A 147 -14.32 -28.65 15.19
C ARG A 147 -15.67 -29.36 15.32
N GLN A 148 -16.48 -29.35 14.26
CA GLN A 148 -17.76 -30.08 14.23
C GLN A 148 -17.52 -31.60 14.27
N ILE A 149 -16.62 -32.13 13.42
CA ILE A 149 -16.24 -33.55 13.41
C ILE A 149 -15.68 -33.99 14.77
N GLY A 150 -14.83 -33.15 15.39
CA GLY A 150 -14.30 -33.41 16.73
C GLY A 150 -15.38 -33.40 17.82
N PHE A 151 -16.38 -32.53 17.73
CA PHE A 151 -17.52 -32.49 18.65
C PHE A 151 -18.43 -33.72 18.49
N ASP A 152 -18.69 -34.13 17.25
CA ASP A 152 -19.49 -35.32 16.94
C ASP A 152 -18.80 -36.61 17.41
N LEU A 153 -17.46 -36.70 17.30
CA LEU A 153 -16.70 -37.84 17.82
C LEU A 153 -16.73 -37.94 19.36
N VAL A 154 -16.73 -36.81 20.07
CA VAL A 154 -16.74 -36.77 21.55
C VAL A 154 -18.12 -37.11 22.12
N LEU A 155 -19.22 -36.85 21.38
CA LEU A 155 -20.58 -37.22 21.78
C LEU A 155 -20.93 -38.68 21.46
N THR A 156 -20.06 -39.41 20.75
CA THR A 156 -20.27 -40.82 20.36
C THR A 156 -19.59 -41.82 21.33
N PHE A 157 -19.00 -41.33 22.44
CA PHE A 157 -18.48 -42.12 23.56
C PHE A 157 -19.10 -41.66 24.89
#